data_AF-A0A948SF90-F1
#
_entry.id   AF-A0A948SF90-F1
#
_cell.length_a   1.000
_cell.length_b   1.000
_cell.length_c   1.000
_cell.angle_alpha   90.00
_cell.angle_beta   90.00
_cell.angle_gamma   90.00
#
_symmetry.space_group_name_H-M   'P 1'
#
loop_
_entity.id
_entity.type
_entity.pdbx_description
1 polymer ?
#
loop_
_entity_poly.entity_id
_entity_poly.type
_entity_poly.pdbx_seq_one_letter_code
_entity_poly.pdbx_strand_id
1 'polypeptide(L)'
;MADGQRFRLRAPSNGDEVIIEAEPGIVYLDERTGEPMEVVGEVLPLAPSRSKLPFAVENLRFCNWCEAMAQRDLNDCPTCGRRMAPLG
;
A
#
# COMPACT_ATOMS: atom_id res chain seq x y z
N MET A 1 -8.38 10.24 3.57
CA MET A 1 -7.70 9.11 4.22
C MET A 1 -7.71 7.95 3.22
N ALA A 2 -6.67 7.13 3.13
CA ALA A 2 -6.82 5.81 2.50
C ALA A 2 -7.13 4.88 3.68
N ASP A 3 -8.41 4.69 3.98
CA ASP A 3 -8.83 3.94 5.17
C ASP A 3 -8.83 2.43 4.92
N GLY A 4 -8.84 1.98 3.66
CA GLY A 4 -8.84 0.58 3.27
C GLY A 4 -7.44 -0.03 3.16
N GLN A 5 -7.28 -1.26 3.65
CA GLN A 5 -6.10 -2.08 3.35
C GLN A 5 -6.10 -2.46 1.87
N ARG A 6 -4.97 -2.27 1.19
CA ARG A 6 -4.79 -2.74 -0.18
C ARG A 6 -4.20 -4.13 -0.22
N PHE A 7 -4.73 -4.96 -1.11
CA PHE A 7 -4.28 -6.32 -1.33
C PHE A 7 -3.92 -6.50 -2.80
N ARG A 8 -2.95 -7.39 -3.05
CA ARG A 8 -2.71 -7.94 -4.37
C ARG A 8 -3.55 -9.19 -4.53
N LEU A 9 -4.44 -9.19 -5.51
CA LEU A 9 -5.23 -10.35 -5.88
C LEU A 9 -4.69 -10.93 -7.18
N ARG A 10 -4.77 -12.25 -7.32
CA ARG A 10 -4.30 -13.00 -8.50
C ARG A 10 -5.34 -14.04 -8.93
N ALA A 11 -5.61 -14.08 -10.23
CA ALA A 11 -6.43 -15.11 -10.87
C ALA A 11 -5.62 -16.42 -11.00
N PRO A 12 -6.11 -17.56 -10.47
CA PRO A 12 -5.34 -18.81 -10.45
C PRO A 12 -5.03 -19.37 -11.84
N SER A 13 -5.97 -19.29 -12.78
CA SER A 13 -5.85 -19.98 -14.07
C SER A 13 -4.92 -19.29 -15.06
N ASN A 14 -4.90 -17.95 -15.03
CA ASN A 14 -4.25 -17.12 -16.05
C ASN A 14 -3.16 -16.20 -15.47
N GLY A 15 -3.12 -16.03 -14.15
CA GLY A 15 -2.12 -15.23 -13.46
C GLY A 15 -2.33 -13.72 -13.52
N ASP A 16 -3.49 -13.24 -13.99
CA ASP A 16 -3.82 -11.81 -13.99
C ASP A 16 -3.84 -11.28 -12.54
N GLU A 17 -3.28 -10.09 -12.34
CA GLU A 17 -3.13 -9.48 -11.01
C GLU A 17 -3.74 -8.08 -10.96
N VAL A 18 -4.30 -7.75 -9.80
CA VAL A 18 -4.80 -6.40 -9.50
C VAL A 18 -4.46 -6.01 -8.07
N ILE A 19 -4.27 -4.71 -7.84
CA ILE A 19 -4.15 -4.14 -6.49
C ILE A 19 -5.37 -3.29 -6.21
N ILE A 20 -6.16 -3.67 -5.21
CA ILE A 20 -7.39 -2.97 -4.81
C ILE A 20 -7.48 -2.85 -3.29
N GLU A 21 -8.31 -1.92 -2.81
CA GLU A 21 -8.80 -1.93 -1.44
C GLU A 21 -9.89 -3.00 -1.35
N ALA A 22 -9.60 -4.11 -0.67
CA ALA A 22 -10.51 -5.26 -0.60
C ALA A 22 -11.31 -5.28 0.70
N GLU A 23 -12.56 -5.71 0.64
CA GLU A 23 -13.45 -5.82 1.79
C GLU A 23 -13.53 -7.26 2.31
N PRO A 24 -13.50 -7.49 3.64
CA PRO A 24 -13.67 -8.82 4.21
C PRO A 24 -14.99 -9.47 3.82
N GLY A 25 -14.93 -10.72 3.35
CA GLY A 25 -16.12 -11.50 2.97
C GLY A 25 -16.63 -11.24 1.55
N ILE A 26 -16.00 -10.34 0.79
CA ILE A 26 -16.31 -10.12 -0.62
C ILE A 26 -15.42 -11.03 -1.49
N VAL A 27 -16.03 -11.69 -2.47
CA VAL A 27 -15.34 -12.48 -3.50
C VAL A 27 -15.16 -11.62 -4.74
N TYR A 28 -13.91 -11.38 -5.11
CA TYR A 28 -13.56 -10.65 -6.33
C TYR A 28 -13.35 -11.64 -7.47
N LEU A 29 -13.86 -11.31 -8.66
CA LEU A 29 -13.79 -12.16 -9.84
C LEU A 29 -12.86 -11.55 -10.88
N ASP A 30 -12.10 -12.40 -11.57
CA ASP A 30 -11.33 -12.01 -12.75
C ASP A 30 -12.30 -11.57 -13.86
N GLU A 31 -12.11 -10.38 -14.42
CA GLU A 31 -13.01 -9.82 -15.43
C GLU A 31 -13.07 -10.69 -16.70
N ARG A 32 -11.95 -11.34 -17.04
CA ARG A 32 -11.83 -12.11 -18.27
C ARG A 32 -12.45 -13.50 -18.16
N THR A 33 -12.24 -14.20 -17.05
CA THR A 33 -12.66 -15.61 -16.88
C THR A 33 -13.85 -15.80 -15.95
N GLY A 34 -14.15 -14.81 -15.10
CA GLY A 34 -15.18 -14.89 -14.06
C GLY A 34 -14.78 -15.76 -12.86
N GLU A 35 -13.54 -16.23 -12.77
CA GLU A 35 -13.10 -17.06 -11.66
C GLU A 35 -12.81 -16.23 -10.39
N PRO A 36 -12.96 -16.80 -9.19
CA PRO A 36 -12.54 -16.15 -7.96
C PRO A 36 -11.04 -15.85 -7.94
N MET A 37 -10.67 -14.61 -7.65
CA MET A 37 -9.28 -14.21 -7.45
C MET A 37 -8.85 -14.48 -6.00
N GLU A 38 -7.59 -14.85 -5.82
CA GLU A 38 -6.99 -15.13 -4.52
C GLU A 38 -6.17 -13.95 -4.02
N VAL A 39 -6.25 -13.66 -2.71
CA VAL A 39 -5.34 -12.70 -2.08
C VAL A 39 -3.96 -13.36 -1.95
N VAL A 40 -2.97 -12.80 -2.65
CA VAL A 40 -1.58 -13.31 -2.65
C VAL A 40 -0.62 -12.39 -1.89
N GLY A 41 -1.08 -11.22 -1.44
CA GLY A 41 -0.27 -10.36 -0.59
C GLY A 41 -0.99 -9.11 -0.10
N GLU A 42 -0.44 -8.55 0.98
CA GLU A 42 -0.83 -7.25 1.53
C GLU A 42 0.14 -6.18 1.04
N VAL A 43 -0.40 -5.05 0.56
CA VAL A 43 0.41 -3.93 0.11
C VAL A 43 0.73 -3.04 1.30
N LEU A 44 2.02 -2.86 1.57
CA LEU A 44 2.49 -1.94 2.59
C LEU A 44 2.41 -0.49 2.10
N PRO A 45 2.17 0.49 2.99
CA PRO A 45 1.94 0.32 4.43
C PRO A 45 0.57 -0.28 4.77
N LEU A 46 0.49 -1.03 5.88
CA LEU A 46 -0.78 -1.57 6.35
C LEU A 46 -1.72 -0.45 6.82
N ALA A 47 -3.01 -0.63 6.56
CA ALA A 47 -4.04 0.23 7.10
C ALA A 47 -4.17 0.05 8.63
N PRO A 48 -4.49 1.11 9.39
CA PRO A 48 -4.63 2.49 8.94
C PRO A 48 -3.26 3.15 8.72
N SER A 49 -3.03 3.65 7.51
CA SER A 49 -1.84 4.43 7.17
C SER A 49 -2.24 5.78 6.61
N ARG A 50 -1.51 6.82 6.99
CA ARG A 50 -1.67 8.16 6.40
C ARG A 50 -1.06 8.25 5.01
N SER A 51 -0.12 7.37 4.68
CA SER A 51 0.51 7.31 3.36
C SER A 51 -0.33 6.49 2.39
N LYS A 52 -0.45 6.99 1.16
CA LYS A 52 -1.13 6.34 0.03
C LYS A 52 -0.16 5.65 -0.92
N LEU A 53 1.14 5.86 -0.73
CA LEU A 53 2.16 5.31 -1.59
C LEU A 53 2.55 3.89 -1.14
N PRO A 54 2.74 2.94 -2.07
CA PRO A 54 3.34 1.66 -1.75
C PRO A 54 4.71 1.82 -1.10
N PHE A 55 5.07 0.92 -0.17
CA PHE A 55 6.38 0.88 0.45
C PHE A 55 7.44 0.36 -0.55
N ALA A 56 7.88 1.25 -1.44
CA ALA A 56 8.87 1.02 -2.48
C ALA A 56 9.91 2.14 -2.45
N VAL A 57 11.15 1.86 -2.88
CA VAL A 57 12.30 2.76 -2.71
C VAL A 57 12.04 4.16 -3.28
N GLU A 58 11.41 4.25 -4.44
CA GLU A 58 11.02 5.49 -5.13
C GLU A 58 9.99 6.35 -4.38
N ASN A 59 9.26 5.72 -3.44
CA ASN A 59 8.25 6.34 -2.60
C ASN A 59 8.78 6.67 -1.19
N LEU A 60 10.05 6.39 -0.91
CA LEU A 60 10.65 6.63 0.39
C LEU A 60 11.55 7.86 0.38
N ARG A 61 11.69 8.45 1.57
CA ARG A 61 12.59 9.55 1.90
C ARG A 61 13.22 9.26 3.25
N PHE A 62 14.39 9.81 3.50
CA PHE A 62 14.98 9.80 4.83
C PHE A 62 14.40 10.91 5.70
N CYS A 63 14.08 10.58 6.95
CA CYS A 63 13.79 11.57 7.96
C CYS A 63 15.07 12.33 8.32
N ASN A 64 15.08 13.65 8.18
CA ASN A 64 16.23 14.49 8.54
C ASN A 64 16.53 14.59 10.05
N TRP A 65 15.74 13.89 10.89
CA TRP A 65 15.90 13.88 12.35
C TRP A 65 16.40 12.54 12.91
N CYS A 66 15.90 11.43 12.37
CA CYS A 66 16.17 10.09 12.92
C CYS A 66 16.64 9.09 11.86
N GLU A 67 16.81 9.54 10.61
CA GLU A 67 17.32 8.74 9.48
C GLU A 67 16.48 7.51 9.11
N ALA A 68 15.34 7.28 9.77
CA ALA A 68 14.39 6.26 9.37
C ALA A 68 13.81 6.57 7.97
N MET A 69 13.53 5.51 7.21
CA MET A 69 12.77 5.61 5.97
C MET A 69 11.30 5.93 6.29
N ALA A 70 10.79 6.96 5.64
CA ALA A 70 9.39 7.36 5.71
C ALA A 70 8.85 7.53 4.29
N GLN A 71 7.54 7.37 4.11
CA GLN A 71 6.92 7.63 2.81
C GLN A 71 6.97 9.11 2.46
N ARG A 72 7.23 9.41 1.19
CA ARG A 72 7.48 10.77 0.70
C ARG A 72 6.26 11.67 0.69
N ASP A 73 5.06 11.09 0.73
CA ASP A 73 3.78 11.81 0.85
C ASP A 73 3.43 12.20 2.28
N LEU A 74 4.24 11.81 3.28
CA LEU A 74 4.08 12.21 4.66
C LEU A 74 4.88 13.48 4.98
N ASN A 75 4.24 14.38 5.72
CA ASN A 75 4.89 15.56 6.30
C ASN A 75 5.56 15.24 7.64
N ASP A 76 4.97 14.35 8.44
CA ASP A 76 5.48 13.95 9.74
C ASP A 76 6.05 12.54 9.67
N CYS A 77 7.21 12.32 10.30
CA CYS A 77 7.85 11.01 10.31
C CYS A 77 6.99 10.01 11.10
N PRO A 78 6.62 8.85 10.53
CA PRO A 78 5.82 7.85 11.23
C PRO A 78 6.60 7.18 12.39
N THR A 79 7.93 7.25 12.37
CA THR A 79 8.79 6.64 13.38
C THR A 79 9.04 7.56 14.57
N CYS A 80 9.41 8.83 14.34
CA CYS A 80 9.78 9.76 15.42
C CYS A 80 8.76 10.88 15.68
N GLY A 81 7.70 10.96 14.88
CA GLY A 81 6.61 11.95 15.02
C GLY A 81 6.97 13.39 14.66
N ARG A 82 8.23 13.67 14.32
CA ARG A 82 8.66 15.04 13.97
C ARG A 82 8.30 15.39 12.54
N ARG A 83 7.93 16.64 12.32
CA ARG A 83 7.75 17.19 10.97
C ARG A 83 9.09 17.19 10.23
N MET A 84 9.09 16.55 9.07
CA MET A 84 10.28 16.43 8.23
C MET A 84 10.44 17.67 7.34
N ALA A 85 11.67 17.94 6.89
CA ALA A 85 11.98 19.02 5.96
C ALA A 85 11.17 18.89 4.63
N PRO A 86 10.93 19.98 3.88
CA PRO A 86 10.30 19.85 2.57
C PRO A 86 11.15 18.99 1.62
N LEU A 87 10.49 18.30 0.69
CA LEU A 87 11.16 17.71 -0.46
C LEU A 87 11.42 18.83 -1.48
N GLY A 88 12.58 18.78 -2.13
CA GLY A 88 12.97 19.72 -3.19
C GLY A 88 12.14 19.58 -4.46
#